data_AF-A0A1Y1Q5T7-F1
#
_entry.id   AF-A0A1Y1Q5T7-F1
#
_cell.length_a   1.000
_cell.length_b   1.000
_cell.length_c   1.000
_cell.angle_alpha   90.00
_cell.angle_beta   90.00
_cell.angle_gamma   90.00
#
_symmetry.space_group_name_H-M   'P 1'
#
loop_
_entity.id
_entity.type
_entity.pdbx_description
1 polymer ?
#
loop_
_entity_poly.entity_id
_entity_poly.type
_entity_poly.pdbx_seq_one_letter_code
_entity_poly.pdbx_strand_id
1 'polypeptide(L)' 'MSKLRAYLEQYVQDLTAILAQATDDDTILDLAEEKWALEDARLLAIKAVSPGQLFIDSDGGQNIPDKGDERNVVVKKQ' A
#
# COMPACT_ATOMS: atom_id res chain seq x y z
N MET A 1 -30.84 6.06 -2.82
CA MET A 1 -29.47 5.48 -2.73
C MET A 1 -28.82 5.94 -1.44
N SER A 2 -27.97 5.11 -0.80
CA SER A 2 -27.25 5.54 0.39
C SER A 2 -26.13 6.52 0.02
N LYS A 3 -25.86 7.50 0.89
CA LYS A 3 -24.81 8.51 0.69
C LYS A 3 -23.43 7.86 0.50
N LEU A 4 -23.15 6.80 1.27
CA LEU A 4 -21.90 6.04 1.16
C LEU A 4 -21.73 5.40 -0.22
N ARG A 5 -22.79 4.78 -0.76
CA ARG A 5 -22.73 4.13 -2.07
C ARG A 5 -22.44 5.15 -3.18
N ALA A 6 -23.16 6.28 -3.18
CA ALA A 6 -22.93 7.34 -4.17
C ALA A 6 -21.51 7.91 -4.08
N TYR A 7 -20.97 8.08 -2.87
CA TYR A 7 -19.59 8.52 -2.67
C TYR A 7 -18.57 7.52 -3.25
N LEU A 8 -18.74 6.22 -2.97
CA LEU A 8 -17.85 5.19 -3.50
C LEU A 8 -17.93 5.09 -5.02
N GLU A 9 -19.14 5.15 -5.59
CA GLU A 9 -19.33 5.15 -7.05
C GLU A 9 -18.64 6.35 -7.71
N GLN A 10 -18.77 7.55 -7.13
CA GLN A 10 -18.04 8.73 -7.61
C GLN A 10 -16.54 8.56 -7.50
N TYR A 11 -16.04 8.01 -6.39
CA TYR A 11 -14.61 7.80 -6.21
C TYR A 11 -14.03 6.81 -7.23
N VAL A 12 -14.74 5.73 -7.54
CA VAL A 12 -14.34 4.77 -8.57
C VAL A 12 -14.34 5.41 -9.96
N GLN A 13 -15.35 6.22 -10.27
CA GLN A 13 -15.39 6.97 -11.55
C GLN A 13 -14.22 7.93 -11.68
N ASP A 14 -13.90 8.65 -10.60
CA ASP A 14 -12.79 9.58 -10.54
C ASP A 14 -11.45 8.89 -10.79
N LEU A 15 -11.19 7.75 -10.12
CA LEU A 15 -9.98 6.95 -10.34
C LEU A 15 -9.90 6.40 -11.76
N THR A 16 -11.02 5.93 -12.31
CA THR A 16 -11.08 5.41 -13.69
C THR A 16 -10.72 6.50 -14.69
N ALA A 17 -11.19 7.73 -14.48
CA ALA A 17 -10.86 8.87 -15.33
C ALA A 17 -9.38 9.27 -15.24
N ILE A 18 -8.77 9.19 -14.06
CA ILE A 18 -7.33 9.43 -13.89
C ILE A 18 -6.53 8.36 -14.65
N LEU A 19 -6.82 7.08 -14.42
CA LEU A 19 -6.12 5.96 -15.06
C LEU A 19 -6.27 5.93 -16.59
N ALA A 20 -7.38 6.44 -17.13
CA ALA A 20 -7.57 6.53 -18.57
C ALA A 20 -6.70 7.63 -19.23
N GLN A 21 -6.25 8.63 -18.46
CA GLN A 21 -5.46 9.76 -18.95
C GLN A 21 -3.97 9.61 -18.64
N ALA A 22 -3.62 8.94 -17.54
CA ALA A 22 -2.25 8.79 -17.10
C ALA A 22 -1.49 7.70 -17.89
N THR A 23 -0.23 7.98 -18.22
CA THR A 23 0.68 7.04 -18.88
C THR A 23 1.66 6.37 -17.94
N ASP A 24 1.81 6.91 -16.73
CA ASP A 24 2.80 6.55 -15.72
C ASP A 24 2.34 7.04 -14.34
N ASP A 25 3.02 6.59 -13.29
CA ASP A 25 2.68 6.87 -11.90
C ASP A 25 2.81 8.36 -11.54
N ASP A 26 3.77 9.08 -12.14
CA ASP A 26 3.93 10.52 -11.92
C ASP A 26 2.71 11.28 -12.46
N THR A 27 2.23 10.91 -13.65
CA THR A 27 1.01 11.49 -14.25
C THR A 27 -0.25 11.16 -13.43
N ILE A 28 -0.30 9.98 -12.77
CA ILE A 28 -1.40 9.66 -11.84
C ILE A 28 -1.38 10.62 -10.65
N LEU A 29 -0.20 10.90 -10.09
CA LEU A 29 -0.04 11.79 -8.94
C LEU A 29 -0.44 13.22 -9.29
N ASP A 30 0.03 13.75 -10.42
CA ASP A 30 -0.31 15.09 -10.88
C ASP A 30 -1.82 15.27 -11.07
N LEU A 31 -2.48 14.34 -11.78
CA LEU A 31 -3.93 14.38 -12.00
C LEU A 31 -4.73 14.23 -10.69
N ALA A 32 -4.22 13.46 -9.73
CA ALA A 32 -4.83 13.32 -8.41
C ALA A 32 -4.71 14.62 -7.59
N GLU A 33 -3.56 15.30 -7.66
CA GLU A 33 -3.32 16.60 -7.00
C GLU A 33 -4.17 17.72 -7.57
N GLU A 34 -4.44 17.73 -8.87
CA GLU A 34 -5.37 18.69 -9.49
C GLU A 34 -6.81 18.50 -9.02
N LYS A 35 -7.19 17.24 -8.76
CA LYS A 35 -8.58 16.87 -8.47
C LYS A 35 -8.94 16.96 -6.99
N TRP A 36 -7.99 16.72 -6.11
CA TRP A 36 -8.22 16.64 -4.67
C TRP A 36 -7.29 17.58 -3.88
N ALA A 37 -7.80 18.12 -2.78
CA ALA A 37 -7.00 18.96 -1.90
C ALA A 37 -5.85 18.15 -1.24
N LEU A 38 -4.78 18.85 -0.84
CA LEU A 38 -3.58 18.24 -0.26
C LEU A 38 -3.84 17.35 0.96
N GLU A 39 -4.89 17.64 1.72
CA GLU A 39 -5.28 16.93 2.95
C GLU A 39 -6.36 15.87 2.70
N ASP A 40 -6.81 15.71 1.45
CA ASP A 40 -7.84 14.73 1.11
C ASP A 40 -7.31 13.31 1.28
N ALA A 41 -8.05 12.49 2.04
CA ALA A 41 -7.69 11.10 2.31
C ALA A 41 -7.46 10.28 1.04
N ARG A 42 -8.12 10.61 -0.07
CA ARG A 42 -7.96 9.94 -1.36
C ARG A 42 -6.59 10.21 -1.97
N LEU A 43 -6.18 11.48 -1.98
CA LEU A 43 -4.87 11.89 -2.46
C LEU A 43 -3.76 11.29 -1.58
N LEU A 44 -3.94 11.32 -0.26
CA LEU A 44 -3.01 10.71 0.68
C LEU A 44 -2.86 9.19 0.46
N ALA A 45 -3.97 8.49 0.15
CA ALA A 45 -3.93 7.06 -0.14
C ALA A 45 -3.13 6.76 -1.41
N ILE A 46 -3.27 7.56 -2.46
CA ILE A 46 -2.51 7.40 -3.72
C ILE A 46 -1.03 7.66 -3.48
N LYS A 47 -0.69 8.75 -2.78
CA LYS A 47 0.71 9.10 -2.44
C LYS A 47 1.39 8.08 -1.53
N ALA A 48 0.63 7.42 -0.66
CA ALA A 48 1.16 6.40 0.23
C ALA A 48 1.63 5.14 -0.53
N VAL A 49 1.23 4.94 -1.79
CA VAL A 49 1.72 3.85 -2.66
C VAL A 49 3.10 4.20 -3.20
N SER A 50 4.07 4.40 -2.31
CA SER A 50 5.48 4.32 -2.71
C SER A 50 5.85 2.85 -2.88
N PRO A 51 6.68 2.50 -3.88
CA PRO A 51 7.08 1.11 -4.13
C PRO A 51 7.83 0.59 -2.89
N GLY A 52 7.17 -0.30 -2.14
CA GLY A 52 7.74 -0.97 -0.96
C GLY A 52 6.91 -0.91 0.33
N GLN A 53 5.74 -0.23 0.39
CA GLN A 53 5.06 -0.03 1.68
C GLN A 53 3.60 -0.52 1.80
N LEU A 54 2.88 -0.78 0.70
CA LEU A 54 1.43 -1.10 0.79
C LEU A 54 1.01 -2.49 0.28
N PHE A 55 1.92 -3.21 -0.38
CA PHE A 55 1.73 -4.63 -0.64
C PHE A 55 2.72 -5.36 0.26
N ILE A 56 2.28 -5.77 1.45
CA ILE A 56 2.86 -7.00 2.01
C ILE A 56 2.58 -8.02 0.94
N ASP A 57 3.62 -8.45 0.22
CA ASP A 57 3.56 -9.63 -0.62
C ASP A 57 2.93 -10.71 0.23
N SER A 58 1.64 -10.97 0.01
CA SER A 58 0.98 -12.15 0.51
C SER A 58 1.39 -13.30 -0.41
N ASP A 59 2.68 -13.42 -0.68
CA ASP A 59 3.29 -14.62 -1.19
C ASP A 59 3.99 -15.28 0.00
N GLY A 60 3.25 -16.17 0.65
CA GLY A 60 3.76 -17.00 1.72
C GLY A 60 4.90 -17.86 1.19
N GLY A 61 6.13 -17.52 1.55
CA GLY A 61 7.31 -18.32 1.31
C GLY A 61 8.36 -18.05 2.38
N GLN A 62 8.35 -18.89 3.42
CA GLN A 62 9.25 -18.86 4.58
C GLN A 62 10.71 -18.52 4.23
N ASN A 63 11.26 -17.54 4.95
CA ASN A 63 12.63 -17.61 5.46
C ASN A 63 12.73 -16.66 6.65
N ILE A 64 12.42 -17.17 7.84
CA ILE A 64 12.89 -16.57 9.09
C ILE A 64 14.34 -17.06 9.24
N PRO A 65 15.38 -16.23 9.09
CA PRO A 65 16.66 -16.55 9.70
C PRO A 65 16.48 -16.40 11.20
N ASP A 66 16.43 -17.54 11.89
CA ASP A 66 16.53 -17.68 13.33
C ASP A 66 17.72 -16.83 13.84
N LYS A 67 17.39 -15.68 14.46
CA LYS A 67 18.38 -14.81 15.10
C LYS A 67 18.83 -15.51 16.36
N GLY A 68 20.12 -15.86 16.40
CA GLY A 68 20.75 -16.47 17.56
C GLY A 68 20.59 -15.66 18.84
N ASP A 69 20.58 -16.36 19.96
CA ASP A 69 21.13 -15.87 21.22
C ASP A 69 21.75 -17.05 21.98
N GLU A 70 22.98 -16.81 22.43
CA GLU A 70 23.85 -17.69 23.17
C GLU A 70 23.30 -17.93 24.59
N ARG A 71 23.36 -19.17 25.09
CA ARG A 71 23.93 -19.56 26.42
C ARG A 71 23.59 -21.00 26.86
N ASN A 72 24.62 -21.85 26.78
CA ASN A 72 25.20 -22.60 27.90
C ASN A 72 24.29 -23.49 28.79
N VAL A 73 24.39 -24.84 28.70
CA VAL A 73 24.52 -25.75 29.88
C VAL A 73 25.17 -27.10 29.47
N VAL A 74 26.28 -27.42 30.17
CA VAL A 74 27.02 -28.69 30.26
C VAL A 74 26.14 -29.88 30.68
N VAL A 75 26.21 -31.06 30.04
CA VAL A 75 26.26 -32.38 30.74
C VAL A 75 26.95 -33.47 29.89
N LYS A 76 27.81 -34.23 30.58
CA LYS A 76 28.71 -35.35 30.25
C LYS A 76 28.07 -36.68 29.74
N LYS A 77 28.99 -37.54 29.25
CA LYS A 77 29.04 -39.02 29.19
C LYS A 77 28.28 -39.63 28.00
N GLN A 78 28.83 -40.62 27.29
CA GLN A 78 29.60 -41.77 27.77
C GLN A 78 30.51 -42.34 26.68
#